data_AF-A0A923V9X0-F1
#
_entry.id   AF-A0A923V9X0-F1
#
_cell.length_a   1.000
_cell.length_b   1.000
_cell.length_c   1.000
_cell.angle_alpha   90.00
_cell.angle_beta   90.00
_cell.angle_gamma   90.00
#
_symmetry.space_group_name_H-M   'P 1'
#
loop_
_entity.id
_entity.type
_entity.pdbx_description
1 polymer ?
#
loop_
_entity_poly.entity_id
_entity_poly.type
_entity_poly.pdbx_seq_one_letter_code
_entity_poly.pdbx_strand_id
1 'polypeptide(L)'
;MRAKILLITLTVFIQQIATASSFNYSDEFADILNRVQLEQQSTYKVSITPVNDRCFVFLNKDNVEGPLGQAIKKEITQNPETYPFILHGGTLNNYCPKYSKLTAMQKTQIWVLIMTVMAHFESSCDLKSSARGPNGALYGYFQLHKGNENSYAGGHAACSRNASTDPKLSTRCALAMLEVQMRKSGGDLFSKNSYWDVLRPKGQSKKAHDISRAINRFSLCNPTQM
;
A
#
# COMPACT_ATOMS: atom_id res chain seq x y z
N MET A 1 -76.43 23.79 -40.90
CA MET A 1 -75.76 22.45 -40.96
C MET A 1 -74.58 22.60 -41.92
N ARG A 2 -73.31 22.37 -41.62
CA ARG A 2 -72.62 21.57 -40.60
C ARG A 2 -71.37 22.37 -40.13
N ALA A 3 -71.52 23.16 -39.08
CA ALA A 3 -70.42 23.91 -38.44
C ALA A 3 -70.16 23.40 -37.00
N LYS A 4 -70.32 22.09 -36.78
CA LYS A 4 -70.15 21.42 -35.48
C LYS A 4 -69.28 20.15 -35.57
N ILE A 5 -68.49 20.01 -36.64
CA ILE A 5 -67.55 18.90 -36.83
C ILE A 5 -66.18 19.49 -37.16
N LEU A 6 -65.65 20.33 -36.27
CA LEU A 6 -64.25 20.77 -36.35
C LEU A 6 -63.73 21.31 -35.00
N LEU A 7 -64.27 20.82 -33.88
CA LEU A 7 -63.87 21.28 -32.54
C LEU A 7 -63.66 20.14 -31.53
N ILE A 8 -63.58 18.88 -32.01
CA ILE A 8 -63.24 17.70 -31.18
C ILE A 8 -62.17 16.86 -31.90
N THR A 9 -61.22 17.54 -32.55
CA THR A 9 -59.98 16.94 -33.05
C THR A 9 -58.84 17.95 -32.93
N LEU A 10 -58.92 18.86 -31.95
CA LEU A 10 -57.86 19.82 -31.66
C LEU A 10 -57.66 20.00 -30.14
N THR A 11 -57.92 18.96 -29.36
CA THR A 11 -57.70 18.97 -27.90
C THR A 11 -56.93 17.74 -27.40
N VAL A 12 -56.41 16.90 -28.29
CA VAL A 12 -55.56 15.74 -27.95
C VAL A 12 -54.16 15.82 -28.59
N PHE A 13 -53.86 16.88 -29.33
CA PHE A 13 -52.57 17.05 -30.02
C PHE A 13 -51.78 18.29 -29.56
N ILE A 14 -52.01 18.77 -28.33
CA ILE A 14 -51.13 19.74 -27.66
C ILE A 14 -50.76 19.17 -26.29
N GLN A 15 -50.25 17.94 -26.27
CA GLN A 15 -49.64 17.35 -25.08
C GLN A 15 -48.54 16.37 -25.44
N GLN A 16 -47.80 16.67 -26.52
CA GLN A 16 -46.71 15.79 -26.96
C GLN A 16 -45.59 16.51 -27.73
N ILE A 17 -45.27 17.76 -27.37
CA ILE A 17 -44.01 18.40 -27.82
C ILE A 17 -43.51 19.33 -26.71
N ALA A 18 -43.00 18.75 -25.62
CA ALA A 18 -42.22 19.50 -24.62
C ALA A 18 -41.32 18.56 -23.78
N THR A 19 -40.55 17.71 -24.45
CA THR A 19 -39.35 17.13 -23.84
C THR A 19 -38.23 17.16 -24.87
N ALA A 20 -37.93 18.37 -25.36
CA ALA A 20 -36.60 18.64 -25.85
C ALA A 20 -35.70 18.56 -24.62
N SER A 21 -34.99 17.44 -24.52
CA SER A 21 -33.94 17.15 -23.57
C SER A 21 -33.04 18.39 -23.44
N SER A 22 -33.15 19.09 -22.31
CA SER A 22 -32.08 19.96 -21.85
C SER A 22 -30.87 19.06 -21.66
N PHE A 23 -29.95 19.07 -22.62
CA PHE A 23 -28.63 18.48 -22.46
C PHE A 23 -28.00 19.20 -21.26
N ASN A 24 -27.96 18.49 -20.14
CA ASN A 24 -27.59 19.04 -18.86
C ASN A 24 -26.06 19.13 -18.83
N TYR A 25 -25.52 20.24 -19.34
CA TYR A 25 -24.08 20.51 -19.37
C TYR A 25 -23.45 20.39 -17.96
N SER A 26 -24.26 20.59 -16.91
CA SER A 26 -23.87 20.35 -15.52
C SER A 26 -23.59 18.88 -15.19
N ASP A 27 -24.31 17.94 -15.82
CA ASP A 27 -24.15 16.51 -15.55
C ASP A 27 -22.91 15.96 -16.27
N GLU A 28 -22.64 16.46 -17.48
CA GLU A 28 -21.40 16.15 -18.21
C GLU A 28 -20.19 16.82 -17.54
N PHE A 29 -20.32 18.07 -17.08
CA PHE A 29 -19.27 18.74 -16.31
C PHE A 29 -19.05 18.11 -14.94
N ALA A 30 -20.09 17.59 -14.28
CA ALA A 30 -19.97 16.81 -13.05
C ALA A 30 -19.33 15.44 -13.31
N ASP A 31 -19.62 14.77 -14.43
CA ASP A 31 -18.94 13.52 -14.80
C ASP A 31 -17.47 13.78 -15.18
N ILE A 32 -17.17 14.89 -15.85
CA ILE A 32 -15.80 15.34 -16.13
C ILE A 32 -15.07 15.72 -14.84
N LEU A 33 -15.68 16.49 -13.94
CA LEU A 33 -15.08 16.82 -12.64
C LEU A 33 -14.85 15.57 -11.80
N ASN A 34 -15.82 14.65 -11.75
CA ASN A 34 -15.66 13.36 -11.07
C ASN A 34 -14.54 12.54 -11.72
N ARG A 35 -14.43 12.49 -13.06
CA ARG A 35 -13.31 11.82 -13.76
C ARG A 35 -11.97 12.50 -13.51
N VAL A 36 -11.91 13.82 -13.52
CA VAL A 36 -10.69 14.61 -13.24
C VAL A 36 -10.28 14.51 -11.76
N GLN A 37 -11.23 14.34 -10.84
CA GLN A 37 -10.97 14.00 -9.44
C GLN A 37 -10.57 12.53 -9.24
N LEU A 38 -11.06 11.61 -10.07
CA LEU A 38 -10.72 10.19 -10.04
C LEU A 38 -9.35 9.88 -10.69
N GLU A 39 -8.81 10.80 -11.51
CA GLU A 39 -7.44 10.73 -12.01
C GLU A 39 -6.41 11.36 -11.06
N GLN A 40 -6.85 12.06 -10.00
CA GLN A 40 -5.94 12.37 -8.90
C GLN A 40 -5.70 11.08 -8.12
N GLN A 41 -4.51 10.50 -8.31
CA GLN A 41 -4.00 9.43 -7.45
C GLN A 41 -4.25 9.83 -5.99
N SER A 42 -5.29 9.25 -5.38
CA SER A 42 -5.74 9.76 -4.10
C SER A 42 -4.73 9.30 -3.05
N THR A 43 -3.98 10.23 -2.49
CA THR A 43 -2.98 9.92 -1.47
C THR A 43 -3.56 10.12 -0.09
N TYR A 44 -3.19 9.27 0.87
CA TYR A 44 -3.44 9.51 2.29
C TYR A 44 -2.15 9.41 3.08
N LYS A 45 -2.15 9.90 4.32
CA LYS A 45 -0.96 9.86 5.18
C LYS A 45 -0.97 8.60 6.03
N VAL A 46 0.14 7.87 5.99
CA VAL A 46 0.48 6.85 6.98
C VAL A 46 1.60 7.41 7.85
N SER A 47 1.30 7.64 9.13
CA SER A 47 2.07 8.57 9.96
C SER A 47 2.21 9.93 9.26
N ILE A 48 3.42 10.32 8.85
CA ILE A 48 3.67 11.56 8.12
C ILE A 48 3.91 11.36 6.62
N THR A 49 3.91 10.11 6.15
CA THR A 49 4.27 9.78 4.76
C THR A 49 3.03 9.72 3.89
N PRO A 50 2.92 10.53 2.82
CA PRO A 50 1.87 10.35 1.83
C PRO A 50 2.10 9.03 1.10
N VAL A 51 1.07 8.19 1.05
CA VAL A 51 1.06 6.92 0.33
C VAL A 51 -0.12 6.88 -0.63
N ASN A 52 0.01 6.09 -1.70
CA ASN A 52 -1.06 5.87 -2.68
C ASN A 52 -2.25 5.16 -2.02
N ASP A 53 -3.48 5.50 -2.40
CA ASP A 53 -4.72 4.88 -1.89
C ASP A 53 -4.69 3.36 -1.92
N ARG A 54 -4.15 2.74 -2.98
CA ARG A 54 -4.01 1.28 -3.11
C ARG A 54 -3.31 0.62 -1.92
N CYS A 55 -2.53 1.37 -1.15
CA CYS A 55 -1.89 0.90 0.07
C CYS A 55 -2.87 0.55 1.20
N PHE A 56 -4.17 0.87 1.08
CA PHE A 56 -5.20 0.52 2.06
C PHE A 56 -5.26 -0.99 2.36
N VAL A 57 -4.78 -1.84 1.44
CA VAL A 57 -4.68 -3.29 1.64
C VAL A 57 -3.74 -3.65 2.79
N PHE A 58 -2.79 -2.78 3.14
CA PHE A 58 -1.90 -2.92 4.29
C PHE A 58 -2.41 -2.13 5.50
N LEU A 59 -2.56 -0.81 5.36
CA LEU A 59 -2.88 0.09 6.47
C LEU A 59 -3.60 1.32 5.95
N ASN A 60 -4.81 1.62 6.43
CA ASN A 60 -5.57 2.78 5.94
C ASN A 60 -5.19 4.10 6.68
N LYS A 61 -5.87 5.20 6.32
CA LYS A 61 -5.67 6.54 6.91
C LYS A 61 -5.88 6.62 8.42
N ASP A 62 -6.69 5.72 8.97
CA ASP A 62 -7.02 5.66 10.39
C ASP A 62 -6.08 4.66 11.13
N ASN A 63 -5.01 4.22 10.47
CA ASN A 63 -4.09 3.17 10.92
C ASN A 63 -4.78 1.84 11.21
N VAL A 64 -5.90 1.56 10.53
CA VAL A 64 -6.57 0.26 10.56
C VAL A 64 -5.95 -0.65 9.52
N GLU A 65 -5.53 -1.83 9.96
CA GLU A 65 -4.89 -2.86 9.15
C GLU A 65 -5.86 -3.43 8.10
N GLY A 66 -5.49 -3.36 6.83
CA GLY A 66 -6.18 -4.04 5.74
C GLY A 66 -5.88 -5.54 5.70
N PRO A 67 -6.39 -6.28 4.69
CA PRO A 67 -6.22 -7.73 4.60
C PRO A 67 -4.77 -8.22 4.63
N LEU A 68 -3.83 -7.49 4.00
CA LEU A 68 -2.40 -7.82 4.02
C LEU A 68 -1.73 -7.36 5.32
N GLY A 69 -2.18 -6.26 5.93
CA GLY A 69 -1.74 -5.86 7.26
C GLY A 69 -2.07 -6.93 8.32
N GLN A 70 -3.30 -7.45 8.27
CA GLN A 70 -3.72 -8.59 9.12
C GLN A 70 -2.90 -9.85 8.83
N ALA A 71 -2.55 -10.11 7.57
CA ALA A 71 -1.71 -11.25 7.20
C ALA A 71 -0.29 -11.12 7.77
N ILE A 72 0.33 -9.94 7.73
CA ILE A 72 1.64 -9.65 8.34
C ILE A 72 1.58 -9.92 9.84
N LYS A 73 0.58 -9.35 10.50
CA LYS A 73 0.40 -9.49 11.94
C LYS A 73 0.20 -10.94 12.36
N LYS A 74 -0.65 -11.68 11.65
CA LYS A 74 -0.86 -13.11 11.87
C LYS A 74 0.44 -13.89 11.67
N GLU A 75 1.17 -13.65 10.58
CA GLU A 75 2.42 -14.35 10.26
C GLU A 75 3.45 -14.19 11.40
N ILE A 76 3.70 -12.96 11.86
CA ILE A 76 4.70 -12.69 12.91
C ILE A 76 4.25 -13.22 14.27
N THR A 77 2.97 -13.06 14.64
CA THR A 77 2.46 -13.48 15.95
C THR A 77 2.30 -15.00 16.09
N GLN A 78 2.01 -15.71 15.00
CA GLN A 78 1.86 -17.17 15.02
C GLN A 78 3.18 -17.92 14.84
N ASN A 79 4.21 -17.28 14.28
CA ASN A 79 5.52 -17.89 14.03
C ASN A 79 6.66 -17.01 14.60
N PRO A 80 6.64 -16.65 15.90
CA PRO A 80 7.61 -15.70 16.45
C PRO A 80 9.07 -16.18 16.38
N GLU A 81 9.31 -17.49 16.48
CA GLU A 81 10.62 -18.13 16.34
C GLU A 81 11.21 -18.01 14.92
N THR A 82 10.35 -17.77 13.94
CA THR A 82 10.72 -17.56 12.55
C THR A 82 11.22 -16.13 12.31
N TYR A 83 10.82 -15.17 13.16
CA TYR A 83 11.09 -13.73 12.99
C TYR A 83 11.82 -13.08 14.19
N PRO A 84 12.90 -13.67 14.75
CA PRO A 84 13.56 -13.14 15.94
C PRO A 84 14.18 -11.76 15.74
N PHE A 85 14.76 -11.44 14.58
CA PHE A 85 15.39 -10.14 14.33
C PHE A 85 14.34 -9.04 14.14
N ILE A 86 13.24 -9.34 13.44
CA ILE A 86 12.05 -8.48 13.35
C ILE A 86 11.51 -8.19 14.76
N LEU A 87 11.32 -9.21 15.61
CA LEU A 87 10.78 -9.02 16.97
C LEU A 87 11.76 -8.30 17.91
N HIS A 88 13.06 -8.46 17.73
CA HIS A 88 14.09 -7.76 18.49
C HIS A 88 14.25 -6.28 18.04
N GLY A 89 14.06 -6.01 16.75
CA GLY A 89 14.10 -4.68 16.14
C GLY A 89 15.51 -4.15 15.85
N GLY A 90 16.53 -4.54 16.61
CA GLY A 90 17.92 -4.13 16.36
C GLY A 90 18.05 -2.60 16.29
N THR A 91 18.56 -2.05 15.19
CA THR A 91 18.69 -0.58 15.02
C THR A 91 17.36 0.15 14.90
N LEU A 92 16.25 -0.57 14.72
CA LEU A 92 14.92 0.04 14.73
C LEU A 92 14.67 0.81 16.03
N ASN A 93 15.28 0.39 17.14
CA ASN A 93 15.24 1.10 18.43
C ASN A 93 15.76 2.54 18.36
N ASN A 94 16.65 2.87 17.41
CA ASN A 94 17.14 4.24 17.22
C ASN A 94 16.06 5.16 16.65
N TYR A 95 15.13 4.60 15.87
CA TYR A 95 14.04 5.33 15.24
C TYR A 95 12.75 5.23 16.06
N CYS A 96 12.61 4.14 16.82
CA CYS A 96 11.50 3.84 17.70
C CYS A 96 12.01 3.47 19.11
N PRO A 97 12.31 4.46 19.98
CA PRO A 97 12.94 4.23 21.29
C PRO A 97 12.15 3.30 22.23
N LYS A 98 10.83 3.18 22.02
CA LYS A 98 9.97 2.30 22.80
C LYS A 98 9.90 0.87 22.26
N TYR A 99 10.50 0.56 21.11
CA TYR A 99 10.29 -0.69 20.39
C TYR A 99 10.54 -1.94 21.26
N SER A 100 11.63 -1.97 22.02
CA SER A 100 11.95 -3.07 22.95
C SER A 100 10.91 -3.30 24.04
N LYS A 101 10.11 -2.28 24.39
CA LYS A 101 9.06 -2.32 25.42
C LYS A 101 7.67 -2.64 24.86
N LEU A 102 7.52 -2.66 23.53
CA LEU A 102 6.24 -2.96 22.89
C LEU A 102 5.91 -4.45 22.98
N THR A 103 4.62 -4.76 23.08
CA THR A 103 4.14 -6.14 22.93
C THR A 103 4.39 -6.65 21.51
N ALA A 104 4.41 -7.97 21.32
CA ALA A 104 4.54 -8.57 19.98
C ALA A 104 3.48 -8.00 19.02
N MET A 105 2.25 -7.83 19.49
CA MET A 105 1.15 -7.23 18.74
C MET A 105 1.47 -5.79 18.29
N GLN A 106 1.94 -4.93 19.19
CA GLN A 106 2.32 -3.55 18.87
C GLN A 106 3.53 -3.49 17.92
N LYS A 107 4.49 -4.40 18.06
CA LYS A 107 5.61 -4.53 17.12
C LYS A 107 5.10 -4.85 15.71
N THR A 108 4.11 -5.72 15.57
CA THR A 108 3.54 -6.02 14.25
C THR A 108 2.91 -4.81 13.58
N GLN A 109 2.30 -3.89 14.34
CA GLN A 109 1.75 -2.66 13.77
C GLN A 109 2.84 -1.77 13.17
N ILE A 110 4.02 -1.72 13.80
CA ILE A 110 5.18 -1.01 13.24
C ILE A 110 5.67 -1.69 11.96
N TRP A 111 5.68 -3.02 11.91
CA TRP A 111 6.06 -3.74 10.69
C TRP A 111 5.03 -3.58 9.57
N VAL A 112 3.73 -3.53 9.87
CA VAL A 112 2.70 -3.19 8.90
C VAL A 112 2.93 -1.78 8.35
N LEU A 113 3.22 -0.80 9.20
CA LEU A 113 3.62 0.55 8.79
C LEU A 113 4.83 0.51 7.82
N ILE A 114 5.92 -0.14 8.22
CA ILE A 114 7.16 -0.22 7.42
C ILE A 114 6.86 -0.85 6.06
N MET A 115 6.16 -1.99 6.05
CA MET A 115 5.78 -2.71 4.83
C MET A 115 4.87 -1.87 3.93
N THR A 116 3.93 -1.11 4.50
CA THR A 116 3.06 -0.20 3.74
C THR A 116 3.88 0.87 3.01
N VAL A 117 4.78 1.54 3.73
CA VAL A 117 5.61 2.60 3.14
C VAL A 117 6.62 2.04 2.14
N MET A 118 7.19 0.86 2.40
CA MET A 118 8.03 0.15 1.42
C MET A 118 7.24 -0.17 0.14
N ALA A 119 6.06 -0.80 0.25
CA ALA A 119 5.24 -1.13 -0.91
C ALA A 119 4.84 0.12 -1.70
N HIS A 120 4.58 1.23 -1.01
CA HIS A 120 4.32 2.52 -1.66
C HIS A 120 5.52 2.98 -2.50
N PHE A 121 6.72 2.99 -1.94
CA PHE A 121 7.89 3.45 -2.69
C PHE A 121 8.37 2.49 -3.77
N GLU A 122 8.15 1.18 -3.61
CA GLU A 122 8.57 0.17 -4.57
C GLU A 122 7.57 0.05 -5.76
N SER A 123 6.27 0.19 -5.51
CA SER A 123 5.26 -0.11 -6.53
C SER A 123 4.02 0.78 -6.50
N SER A 124 3.99 1.82 -5.66
CA SER A 124 2.74 2.52 -5.32
C SER A 124 1.64 1.55 -4.82
N CYS A 125 2.06 0.50 -4.11
CA CYS A 125 1.19 -0.59 -3.67
C CYS A 125 0.40 -1.25 -4.81
N ASP A 126 1.01 -1.39 -5.99
CA ASP A 126 0.43 -2.09 -7.14
C ASP A 126 1.03 -3.49 -7.28
N LEU A 127 0.20 -4.53 -7.11
CA LEU A 127 0.58 -5.93 -7.29
C LEU A 127 1.00 -6.26 -8.73
N LYS A 128 0.51 -5.50 -9.72
CA LYS A 128 0.84 -5.72 -11.13
C LYS A 128 2.05 -4.91 -11.58
N SER A 129 2.61 -4.07 -10.70
CA SER A 129 3.82 -3.32 -11.02
C SER A 129 4.96 -4.27 -11.35
N SER A 130 5.68 -3.95 -12.42
CA SER A 130 6.86 -4.69 -12.83
C SER A 130 7.94 -3.75 -13.36
N ALA A 131 9.19 -4.10 -13.11
CA ALA A 131 10.35 -3.37 -13.57
C ALA A 131 11.47 -4.33 -13.96
N ARG A 132 12.48 -3.83 -14.69
CA ARG A 132 13.68 -4.60 -14.97
C ARG A 132 14.72 -4.34 -13.88
N GLY A 133 15.05 -5.36 -13.11
CA GLY A 133 16.12 -5.37 -12.12
C GLY A 133 17.43 -5.94 -12.68
N PRO A 134 18.51 -5.89 -11.89
CA PRO A 134 19.83 -6.36 -12.32
C PRO A 134 19.89 -7.87 -12.58
N ASN A 135 19.05 -8.67 -11.90
CA ASN A 135 19.03 -10.13 -12.04
C ASN A 135 17.69 -10.66 -12.58
N GLY A 136 16.96 -9.86 -13.36
CA GLY A 136 15.70 -10.26 -13.98
C GLY A 136 14.55 -9.30 -13.71
N ALA A 137 13.31 -9.79 -13.87
CA ALA A 137 12.12 -8.99 -13.64
C ALA A 137 11.85 -8.82 -12.14
N LEU A 138 11.60 -7.58 -11.72
CA LEU A 138 11.03 -7.25 -10.42
C LEU A 138 9.51 -7.18 -10.56
N TYR A 139 8.78 -7.67 -9.56
CA TYR A 139 7.32 -7.75 -9.64
C TYR A 139 6.63 -7.58 -8.28
N GLY A 140 5.42 -7.04 -8.31
CA GLY A 140 4.52 -6.98 -7.16
C GLY A 140 4.81 -5.82 -6.20
N TYR A 141 4.15 -5.88 -5.04
CA TYR A 141 4.17 -4.79 -4.05
C TYR A 141 5.57 -4.35 -3.66
N PHE A 142 6.47 -5.31 -3.49
CA PHE A 142 7.82 -5.12 -2.96
C PHE A 142 8.91 -5.28 -4.03
N GLN A 143 8.53 -5.29 -5.32
CA GLN A 143 9.45 -5.43 -6.45
C GLN A 143 10.44 -6.60 -6.25
N LEU A 144 9.92 -7.78 -5.91
CA LEU A 144 10.76 -8.97 -5.69
C LEU A 144 11.18 -9.56 -7.05
N HIS A 145 12.38 -10.15 -7.11
CA HIS A 145 12.91 -10.82 -8.30
C HIS A 145 12.07 -12.07 -8.64
N LYS A 146 11.17 -11.92 -9.62
CA LYS A 146 10.20 -12.94 -10.01
C LYS A 146 10.89 -14.24 -10.44
N GLY A 147 10.52 -15.34 -9.78
CA GLY A 147 11.06 -16.68 -10.03
C GLY A 147 12.33 -17.01 -9.26
N ASN A 148 12.90 -16.06 -8.51
CA ASN A 148 14.12 -16.24 -7.71
C ASN A 148 13.97 -15.74 -6.26
N GLU A 149 12.76 -15.48 -5.79
CA GLU A 149 12.49 -14.85 -4.49
C GLU A 149 13.04 -15.68 -3.32
N ASN A 150 12.86 -17.00 -3.38
CA ASN A 150 13.29 -17.95 -2.34
C ASN A 150 14.81 -17.92 -2.08
N SER A 151 15.61 -17.64 -3.11
CA SER A 151 17.07 -17.52 -2.99
C SER A 151 17.47 -16.31 -2.16
N TYR A 152 16.75 -15.18 -2.32
CA TYR A 152 17.01 -13.97 -1.54
C TYR A 152 16.50 -14.07 -0.10
N ALA A 153 15.46 -14.88 0.12
CA ALA A 153 15.01 -15.27 1.45
C ALA A 153 15.93 -16.30 2.12
N GLY A 154 17.09 -16.65 1.55
CA GLY A 154 18.04 -17.58 2.16
C GLY A 154 17.49 -18.98 2.36
N GLY A 155 16.58 -19.44 1.50
CA GLY A 155 15.91 -20.74 1.63
C GLY A 155 14.80 -20.79 2.69
N HIS A 156 14.40 -19.64 3.22
CA HIS A 156 13.35 -19.56 4.24
C HIS A 156 12.01 -20.05 3.68
N ALA A 157 11.38 -20.99 4.39
CA ALA A 157 10.18 -21.72 3.94
C ALA A 157 8.94 -20.83 3.67
N ALA A 158 8.93 -19.59 4.17
CA ALA A 158 7.86 -18.63 3.94
C ALA A 158 7.93 -17.96 2.56
N CYS A 159 9.00 -18.20 1.79
CA CYS A 159 9.17 -17.67 0.45
C CYS A 159 9.43 -18.77 -0.58
N SER A 160 8.56 -18.87 -1.59
CA SER A 160 8.70 -19.76 -2.74
C SER A 160 8.92 -18.97 -4.04
N ARG A 161 9.25 -19.68 -5.12
CA ARG A 161 9.39 -19.06 -6.45
C ARG A 161 8.06 -18.47 -6.92
N ASN A 162 8.12 -17.33 -7.59
CA ASN A 162 6.96 -16.55 -8.04
C ASN A 162 6.08 -16.03 -6.89
N ALA A 163 6.63 -15.94 -5.67
CA ALA A 163 5.94 -15.32 -4.55
C ALA A 163 5.43 -13.90 -4.87
N SER A 164 6.17 -13.16 -5.70
CA SER A 164 5.82 -11.80 -6.12
C SER A 164 4.44 -11.65 -6.77
N THR A 165 3.89 -12.69 -7.38
CA THR A 165 2.61 -12.62 -8.11
C THR A 165 1.39 -12.85 -7.23
N ASP A 166 1.56 -13.39 -6.02
CA ASP A 166 0.47 -13.60 -5.07
C ASP A 166 0.55 -12.58 -3.91
N PRO A 167 -0.54 -11.89 -3.56
CA PRO A 167 -0.51 -10.84 -2.54
C PRO A 167 0.02 -11.31 -1.17
N LYS A 168 -0.46 -12.45 -0.69
CA LYS A 168 -0.15 -12.95 0.66
C LYS A 168 1.25 -13.54 0.69
N LEU A 169 1.58 -14.33 -0.32
CA LEU A 169 2.89 -14.96 -0.45
C LEU A 169 3.99 -13.94 -0.71
N SER A 170 3.73 -12.89 -1.52
CA SER A 170 4.66 -11.77 -1.72
C SER A 170 4.96 -11.08 -0.39
N THR A 171 3.93 -10.83 0.41
CA THR A 171 4.04 -10.19 1.73
C THR A 171 4.85 -11.05 2.71
N ARG A 172 4.54 -12.36 2.81
CA ARG A 172 5.29 -13.31 3.64
C ARG A 172 6.76 -13.44 3.19
N CYS A 173 6.98 -13.49 1.88
CA CYS A 173 8.33 -13.56 1.34
C CYS A 173 9.14 -12.29 1.65
N ALA A 174 8.53 -11.10 1.51
CA ALA A 174 9.17 -9.85 1.87
C ALA A 174 9.55 -9.79 3.37
N LEU A 175 8.68 -10.28 4.27
CA LEU A 175 9.02 -10.43 5.69
C LEU A 175 10.22 -11.38 5.92
N ALA A 176 10.21 -12.55 5.28
CA ALA A 176 11.32 -13.51 5.38
C ALA A 176 12.65 -12.92 4.85
N MET A 177 12.59 -12.15 3.76
CA MET A 177 13.74 -11.45 3.20
C MET A 177 14.24 -10.33 4.13
N LEU A 178 13.35 -9.57 4.77
CA LEU A 178 13.70 -8.58 5.79
C LEU A 178 14.37 -9.23 7.00
N GLU A 179 13.82 -10.34 7.49
CA GLU A 179 14.38 -11.11 8.60
C GLU A 179 15.82 -11.58 8.28
N VAL A 180 16.03 -12.17 7.09
CA VAL A 180 17.36 -12.61 6.64
C VAL A 180 18.30 -11.43 6.45
N GLN A 181 17.82 -10.30 5.92
CA GLN A 181 18.61 -9.08 5.78
C GLN A 181 19.07 -8.59 7.16
N MET A 182 18.15 -8.42 8.11
CA MET A 182 18.47 -7.96 9.46
C MET A 182 19.42 -8.91 10.16
N ARG A 183 19.23 -10.22 10.03
CA ARG A 183 20.18 -11.21 10.55
C ARG A 183 21.58 -11.01 9.98
N LYS A 184 21.71 -10.85 8.66
CA LYS A 184 23.01 -10.65 7.98
C LYS A 184 23.66 -9.31 8.32
N SER A 185 22.87 -8.31 8.68
CA SER A 185 23.34 -6.97 9.03
C SER A 185 23.51 -6.73 10.52
N GLY A 186 23.35 -7.75 11.38
CA GLY A 186 23.48 -7.59 12.84
C GLY A 186 22.31 -6.86 13.49
N GLY A 187 21.15 -6.83 12.84
CA GLY A 187 19.94 -6.15 13.31
C GLY A 187 19.65 -4.83 12.61
N ASP A 188 20.43 -4.44 11.59
CA ASP A 188 20.22 -3.19 10.87
C ASP A 188 19.09 -3.31 9.84
N LEU A 189 17.99 -2.59 10.06
CA LEU A 189 16.94 -2.43 9.05
C LEU A 189 17.45 -1.62 7.84
N PHE A 190 18.10 -0.48 8.12
CA PHE A 190 18.63 0.43 7.11
C PHE A 190 20.10 0.15 6.82
N SER A 191 20.35 -0.88 6.01
CA SER A 191 21.71 -1.31 5.67
C SER A 191 22.13 -0.86 4.27
N LYS A 192 23.42 -0.53 4.09
CA LYS A 192 24.01 -0.28 2.77
C LYS A 192 23.86 -1.46 1.80
N ASN A 193 23.75 -2.67 2.34
CA ASN A 193 23.62 -3.92 1.60
C ASN A 193 22.17 -4.42 1.54
N SER A 194 21.18 -3.55 1.85
CA SER A 194 19.77 -3.95 1.79
C SER A 194 19.40 -4.42 0.39
N TYR A 195 18.51 -5.42 0.31
CA TYR A 195 17.92 -5.85 -0.96
C TYR A 195 17.20 -4.69 -1.65
N TRP A 196 16.38 -3.97 -0.89
CA TRP A 196 15.57 -2.85 -1.37
C TRP A 196 16.37 -1.55 -1.32
N ASP A 197 16.41 -0.82 -2.44
CA ASP A 197 17.09 0.47 -2.48
C ASP A 197 16.43 1.50 -1.55
N VAL A 198 15.10 1.39 -1.34
CA VAL A 198 14.35 2.28 -0.44
C VAL A 198 14.77 2.16 1.02
N LEU A 199 15.48 1.09 1.40
CA LEU A 199 16.02 0.90 2.74
C LEU A 199 17.53 1.21 2.85
N ARG A 200 18.20 1.56 1.75
CA ARG A 200 19.63 1.91 1.78
C ARG A 200 19.79 3.39 2.17
N PRO A 201 20.51 3.72 3.26
CA PRO A 201 20.71 5.12 3.67
C PRO A 201 21.34 6.02 2.59
N LYS A 202 22.18 5.42 1.74
CA LYS A 202 22.83 6.09 0.60
C LYS A 202 22.36 5.51 -0.74
N GLY A 203 21.16 4.93 -0.77
CA GLY A 203 20.53 4.42 -1.99
C GLY A 203 20.13 5.52 -2.97
N GLN A 204 19.90 5.15 -4.22
CA GLN A 204 19.57 6.10 -5.29
C GLN A 204 18.20 6.76 -5.07
N SER A 205 17.24 6.01 -4.54
CA SER A 205 15.89 6.46 -4.23
C SER A 205 15.81 7.49 -3.09
N LYS A 206 16.83 7.52 -2.21
CA LYS A 206 16.90 8.37 -1.01
C LYS A 206 15.69 8.23 -0.06
N LYS A 207 14.99 7.08 -0.10
CA LYS A 207 13.74 6.86 0.67
C LYS A 207 13.94 6.33 2.09
N ALA A 208 15.13 5.85 2.44
CA ALA A 208 15.39 5.32 3.78
C ALA A 208 15.09 6.36 4.88
N HIS A 209 15.42 7.63 4.61
CA HIS A 209 15.11 8.74 5.52
C HIS A 209 13.61 8.98 5.68
N ASP A 210 12.83 8.83 4.60
CA ASP A 210 11.37 8.98 4.66
C ASP A 210 10.74 7.88 5.52
N ILE A 211 11.18 6.62 5.33
CA ILE A 211 10.74 5.49 6.14
C ILE A 211 11.14 5.68 7.61
N SER A 212 12.38 6.09 7.89
CA SER A 212 12.83 6.32 9.27
C SER A 212 12.03 7.42 9.97
N ARG A 213 11.67 8.47 9.24
CA ARG A 213 10.82 9.55 9.76
C ARG A 213 9.39 9.07 10.03
N ALA A 214 8.84 8.23 9.16
CA ALA A 214 7.52 7.62 9.36
C ALA A 214 7.49 6.76 10.63
N ILE A 215 8.51 5.94 10.85
CA ILE A 215 8.66 5.15 12.08
C ILE A 215 8.75 6.07 13.30
N ASN A 216 9.62 7.07 13.24
CA ASN A 216 9.85 7.98 14.35
C ASN A 216 8.59 8.76 14.76
N ARG A 217 7.74 9.11 13.79
CA ARG A 217 6.49 9.84 14.03
C ARG A 217 5.28 8.94 14.27
N PHE A 218 5.46 7.63 14.38
CA PHE A 218 4.37 6.72 14.67
C PHE A 218 4.03 6.75 16.18
N SER A 219 2.73 6.71 16.53
CA SER A 219 2.28 6.85 17.93
C SER A 219 2.88 5.84 18.89
N LEU A 220 3.09 4.60 18.42
CA LEU A 220 3.71 3.55 19.25
C LEU A 220 5.18 3.86 19.56
N CYS A 221 5.85 4.64 18.71
CA CYS A 221 7.24 5.02 18.87
C CYS A 221 7.39 6.32 19.66
N ASN A 222 6.62 7.37 19.31
CA ASN A 222 6.63 8.68 19.96
C ASN A 222 5.20 9.24 20.10
N PRO A 223 4.47 8.90 21.18
CA PRO A 223 3.09 9.33 21.36
C PRO A 223 2.92 10.82 21.65
N THR A 224 3.98 11.54 22.01
CA THR A 224 3.96 12.98 22.32
C THR A 224 4.07 13.87 21.08
N GLN A 225 4.15 13.29 19.88
CA GLN A 225 4.37 14.01 18.63
C GLN A 225 3.15 13.99 17.69
N MET A 226 1.96 13.67 18.22
CA MET A 226 0.68 13.74 17.50
C MET A 226 0.04 15.11 17.62
#